data_AF-A0A7Z9WXP5-F1
#
_entry.id   AF-A0A7Z9WXP5-F1
#
_cell.length_a   1.000
_cell.length_b   1.000
_cell.length_c   1.000
_cell.angle_alpha   90.00
_cell.angle_beta   90.00
_cell.angle_gamma   90.00
#
_symmetry.space_group_name_H-M   'P 1'
#
loop_
_entity.id
_entity.type
_entity.pdbx_description
1 polymer ?
#
loop_
_entity_poly.entity_id
_entity_poly.type
_entity_poly.pdbx_seq_one_letter_code
_entity_poly.pdbx_strand_id
1 'polypeptide(L)' 'MRTDLKTIDGMATAREAAAKMRAENKRCLLVEKRHQDDAWGIIVVQDFIKGCVMAGRS' A
#
# COMPACT_ATOMS: atom_id res chain seq x y z
N MET A 1 -4.63 22.13 -2.60
CA MET A 1 -4.47 20.77 -2.02
C MET A 1 -3.02 20.38 -2.11
N ARG A 2 -2.33 20.17 -0.98
CA ARG A 2 -0.99 19.56 -0.95
C ARG A 2 -1.20 18.08 -0.70
N THR A 3 -1.28 17.30 -1.78
CA THR A 3 -1.44 15.86 -1.65
C THR A 3 -0.06 15.26 -1.46
N ASP A 4 0.38 15.19 -0.21
CA ASP A 4 1.62 14.51 0.16
C ASP A 4 1.39 12.99 0.02
N LEU A 5 1.52 12.57 -1.25
CA LEU A 5 1.24 11.24 -1.78
C LEU A 5 2.50 10.41 -1.65
N LYS A 6 2.39 9.31 -0.92
CA LYS A 6 3.51 8.42 -0.66
C LYS A 6 3.34 7.15 -1.47
N THR A 7 4.36 6.85 -2.24
CA THR A 7 4.38 5.71 -3.15
C THR A 7 5.10 4.53 -2.54
N ILE A 8 4.86 3.33 -3.04
CA ILE A 8 5.59 2.12 -2.66
C ILE A 8 5.81 1.25 -3.88
N ASP A 9 6.96 0.58 -3.93
CA ASP A 9 7.27 -0.38 -4.96
C ASP A 9 6.27 -1.55 -4.96
N GLY A 10 5.85 -1.97 -6.16
CA GLY A 10 4.85 -3.03 -6.32
C GLY A 10 5.35 -4.44 -6.00
N MET A 11 6.64 -4.64 -5.73
CA MET A 11 7.22 -5.89 -5.21
C MET A 11 7.48 -5.82 -3.70
N ALA A 12 7.22 -4.69 -3.04
CA ALA A 12 7.40 -4.56 -1.61
C ALA A 12 6.45 -5.50 -0.83
N THR A 13 6.92 -6.02 0.29
CA THR A 13 6.15 -6.89 1.16
C THR A 13 5.11 -6.10 1.97
N ALA A 14 4.08 -6.79 2.43
CA ALA A 14 3.08 -6.21 3.32
C ALA A 14 3.69 -5.59 4.60
N ARG A 15 4.78 -6.17 5.10
CA ARG A 15 5.51 -5.67 6.27
C ARG A 15 6.16 -4.31 5.98
N GLU A 16 6.82 -4.17 4.85
CA GLU A 16 7.48 -2.93 4.44
C GLU A 16 6.46 -1.82 4.19
N ALA A 17 5.33 -2.17 3.56
CA ALA A 17 4.21 -1.25 3.36
C ALA A 17 3.64 -0.76 4.69
N ALA A 18 3.38 -1.65 5.64
CA ALA A 18 2.88 -1.28 6.97
C ALA A 18 3.90 -0.44 7.76
N ALA A 19 5.19 -0.74 7.66
CA ALA A 19 6.25 0.03 8.30
C ALA A 19 6.32 1.46 7.72
N LYS A 20 6.26 1.59 6.39
CA LYS A 20 6.26 2.88 5.69
C LYS A 20 5.04 3.73 6.04
N MET A 21 3.85 3.13 6.05
CA MET A 21 2.62 3.80 6.49
C MET A 21 2.74 4.36 7.92
N ARG A 22 3.32 3.59 8.84
CA ARG A 22 3.54 4.04 10.23
C ARG A 22 4.57 5.17 10.32
N ALA A 23 5.71 5.02 9.63
CA ALA A 23 6.78 6.02 9.64
C ALA A 23 6.30 7.38 9.07
N GLU A 24 5.48 7.35 8.03
CA GLU A 24 4.99 8.54 7.35
C GLU A 24 3.62 9.04 7.87
N ASN A 25 3.07 8.36 8.89
CA ASN A 25 1.73 8.61 9.45
C ASN A 25 0.61 8.66 8.38
N LYS A 26 0.70 7.79 7.36
CA LYS A 26 -0.28 7.69 6.27
C LYS A 26 -1.12 6.43 6.39
N ARG A 27 -2.37 6.51 5.91
CA ARG A 27 -3.33 5.39 5.90
C ARG A 27 -3.42 4.67 4.54
N CYS A 28 -2.78 5.24 3.52
CA CYS A 28 -2.77 4.73 2.15
C CYS A 28 -1.41 4.99 1.51
N LEU A 29 -1.00 4.07 0.65
CA LEU A 29 0.18 4.21 -0.21
C LEU A 29 -0.24 3.91 -1.65
N LEU A 30 0.32 4.67 -2.59
CA LEU A 30 0.13 4.45 -4.01
C LEU A 30 1.19 3.47 -4.51
N VAL A 31 0.80 2.41 -5.18
CA VAL A 31 1.74 1.44 -5.75
C VAL A 31 2.31 2.01 -7.03
N GLU A 32 3.63 2.04 -7.14
CA GLU A 32 4.34 2.53 -8.32
C GLU A 32 4.08 1.62 -9.52
N LYS A 33 3.82 2.23 -10.67
CA LYS A 33 3.67 1.51 -11.93
C LYS A 33 5.01 0.93 -12.34
N ARG A 34 4.99 -0.30 -12.86
CA ARG A 34 6.19 -0.94 -13.42
C ARG A 34 6.40 -0.52 -14.87
N HIS A 35 5.32 -0.31 -15.61
CA HIS A 35 5.31 0.18 -16.99
C HIS A 35 4.40 1.39 -17.14
N GLN A 36 4.62 2.19 -18.19
CA GLN A 36 3.87 3.42 -18.42
C GLN A 36 2.37 3.15 -18.62
N ASP A 37 2.03 2.02 -19.23
CA ASP A 37 0.66 1.57 -19.54
C ASP A 37 -0.03 0.81 -18.39
N ASP A 38 0.67 0.55 -17.28
CA ASP A 38 0.09 -0.18 -16.15
C ASP A 38 -0.94 0.68 -15.39
N ALA A 39 -1.91 0.01 -14.75
CA ALA A 39 -2.82 0.66 -13.82
C ALA A 39 -2.10 1.04 -12.52
N TRP A 40 -2.52 2.15 -11.91
CA TRP A 40 -2.08 2.51 -10.56
C TRP A 40 -2.75 1.59 -9.53
N GLY A 41 -1.94 0.99 -8.65
CA GLY A 41 -2.44 0.28 -7.48
C GLY A 41 -2.55 1.22 -6.29
N ILE A 42 -3.47 0.93 -5.37
CA ILE A 42 -3.50 1.56 -4.05
C ILE A 42 -3.58 0.47 -3.00
N ILE A 43 -2.85 0.65 -1.91
CA ILE A 43 -2.96 -0.19 -0.73
C ILE A 43 -3.39 0.67 0.46
N VAL A 44 -4.39 0.20 1.19
CA VAL A 44 -4.91 0.86 2.38
C VAL A 44 -4.74 -0.04 3.60
N VAL A 45 -4.80 0.56 4.79
CA VAL A 45 -4.64 -0.20 6.05
C VAL A 45 -5.58 -1.42 6.16
N GLN A 46 -6.79 -1.32 5.59
CA GLN A 46 -7.77 -2.41 5.61
C GLN A 46 -7.33 -3.64 4.81
N ASP A 47 -6.49 -3.48 3.78
CA ASP A 47 -5.99 -4.59 2.97
C ASP A 47 -5.08 -5.51 3.78
N PHE A 48 -4.31 -4.97 4.73
CA PHE A 48 -3.53 -5.81 5.66
C PHE A 48 -4.42 -6.60 6.60
N ILE A 49 -5.55 -6.04 7.03
CA ILE A 49 -6.48 -6.74 7.91
C ILE A 49 -7.09 -7.92 7.15
N LYS A 50 -7.60 -7.69 5.94
CA LYS A 50 -8.22 -8.75 5.11
C LYS A 50 -7.21 -9.76 4.59
N GLY A 51 -6.09 -9.27 4.06
CA GLY A 51 -5.10 -10.08 3.34
C GLY A 51 -4.02 -10.70 4.22
N CYS A 52 -3.77 -10.17 5.42
CA CYS A 52 -2.73 -10.72 6.31
C CYS A 52 -3.30 -11.24 7.64
N VAL A 53 -4.16 -10.48 8.32
CA VAL A 53 -4.62 -10.82 9.68
C VAL A 53 -5.79 -11.80 9.65
N MET A 54 -6.74 -11.60 8.76
CA MET A 54 -7.94 -12.43 8.57
C MET A 54 -7.84 -13.30 7.32
N ALA A 55 -6.63 -13.54 6.83
CA ALA A 55 -6.40 -14.36 5.66
C ALA A 55 -7.09 -15.72 5.82
N GLY A 56 -8.04 -16.04 4.92
CA GLY A 56 -8.78 -17.31 4.93
C GLY A 56 -10.10 -17.31 5.73
N ARG A 57 -10.52 -16.19 6.34
CA ARG A 57 -11.90 -16.03 6.83
C ARG A 57 -12.71 -15.29 5.78
N SER A 58 -13.67 -16.01 5.17
CA SER A 58 -14.64 -15.50 4.19
C SER A 58 -15.92 -15.09 4.90
#